data_AF-A0A085W7R0-F1
#
_entry.id   AF-A0A085W7R0-F1
#
_cell.length_a   1.000
_cell.length_b   1.000
_cell.length_c   1.000
_cell.angle_alpha   90.00
_cell.angle_beta   90.00
_cell.angle_gamma   90.00
#
_symmetry.space_group_name_H-M   'P 1'
#
loop_
_entity.id
_entity.type
_entity.pdbx_description
1 polymer ?
#
loop_
_entity_poly.entity_id
_entity_poly.type
_entity_poly.pdbx_seq_one_letter_code
_entity_poly.pdbx_strand_id
1 'polypeptide(L)'
;MKNLLRSALAFLMTAASAASAGSLPVPLEPQQTSMWCWAASGSMIMHYMGASRVTQCDEANRRLGRSDCCNSPTPSACVEGGWPEFEKYGFSYNTTGTLSWASLVSEINANRPVAFSWGWTGGGGHMMVAKGYLATSTNNYVHVNDPWAPNVGDEYYITYSEYVSSSDHEHWTDYYNIKNNPPCGRDFHDLPSGSFQGCFDYWAWRDRWPVTLTAYSPSGSTLMAGSFQDVDSRPVRTLMTGAQFQSYFTTYQAAGWRPEQISVLSTSNGPRFTVIWTPTEGAFQTHFGLTEAQMSAKWSEMWNAGYLQVDMAVYEDNGIKFASTWVKKAHSGYATYWGMTQASYNTKFDDYASQGLRPVRFSAYPTANGTRYAAIWHPTSTGFIHYYNMTSATYQSTYNSVGSLNAGYRLSQLSGLGDRISAIWTK
;
A
#
# COMPACT_ATOMS: atom_id res chain seq x y z
N MET A 1 27.56 -65.26 -36.48
CA MET A 1 26.64 -65.51 -37.63
C MET A 1 25.31 -64.81 -37.34
N LYS A 2 24.94 -63.88 -38.23
CA LYS A 2 23.57 -63.55 -38.70
C LYS A 2 22.49 -63.06 -37.70
N ASN A 3 22.39 -61.74 -37.56
CA ASN A 3 21.29 -60.84 -38.00
C ASN A 3 19.86 -61.36 -38.32
N LEU A 4 18.86 -60.50 -37.97
CA LEU A 4 17.58 -60.13 -38.67
C LEU A 4 16.36 -61.08 -38.48
N LEU A 5 15.06 -60.73 -38.34
CA LEU A 5 14.19 -59.53 -38.57
C LEU A 5 12.80 -59.68 -37.84
N ARG A 6 12.19 -58.53 -37.48
CA ARG A 6 10.76 -58.10 -37.58
C ARG A 6 9.59 -59.00 -37.13
N SER A 7 8.76 -58.50 -36.21
CA SER A 7 7.47 -57.83 -36.51
C SER A 7 6.58 -57.67 -35.26
N ALA A 8 5.84 -56.57 -35.24
CA ALA A 8 5.03 -56.04 -34.16
C ALA A 8 3.77 -56.85 -33.84
N LEU A 9 3.29 -56.76 -32.59
CA LEU A 9 1.87 -56.64 -32.31
C LEU A 9 1.69 -55.65 -31.16
N ALA A 10 1.07 -54.52 -31.49
CA ALA A 10 0.64 -53.50 -30.56
C ALA A 10 -0.38 -54.08 -29.58
N PHE A 11 -0.12 -53.96 -28.29
CA PHE A 11 -1.17 -53.98 -27.29
C PHE A 11 -1.41 -52.54 -26.86
N LEU A 12 -2.65 -52.09 -27.08
CA LEU A 12 -3.15 -50.78 -26.67
C LEU A 12 -2.77 -50.51 -25.21
N MET A 13 -1.88 -49.55 -24.97
CA MET A 13 -1.98 -48.78 -23.74
C MET A 13 -3.17 -47.85 -23.93
N THR A 14 -4.31 -48.22 -23.36
CA THR A 14 -5.34 -47.24 -23.01
C THR A 14 -4.67 -46.26 -22.06
N ALA A 15 -4.23 -45.12 -22.59
CA ALA A 15 -3.90 -43.97 -21.77
C ALA A 15 -5.21 -43.59 -21.06
N ALA A 16 -5.35 -43.98 -19.80
CA ALA A 16 -6.34 -43.38 -18.93
C ALA A 16 -6.04 -41.87 -18.98
N SER A 17 -6.94 -41.11 -19.61
CA SER A 17 -6.87 -39.65 -19.64
C SER A 17 -6.85 -39.20 -18.18
N ALA A 18 -5.69 -38.80 -17.67
CA ALA A 18 -5.56 -38.37 -16.30
C ALA A 18 -6.50 -37.16 -16.09
N ALA A 19 -7.35 -37.23 -15.07
CA ALA A 19 -8.17 -36.09 -14.67
C ALA A 19 -7.25 -34.89 -14.39
N SER A 20 -7.60 -33.72 -14.92
CA SER A 20 -6.87 -32.48 -14.67
C SER A 20 -7.73 -31.57 -13.81
N ALA A 21 -7.18 -31.00 -12.75
CA ALA A 21 -7.90 -30.09 -11.89
C ALA A 21 -7.00 -28.93 -11.46
N GLY A 22 -7.61 -27.78 -11.22
CA GLY A 22 -6.98 -26.61 -10.61
C GLY A 22 -8.00 -25.94 -9.72
N SER A 23 -7.59 -25.48 -8.53
CA SER A 23 -8.47 -24.72 -7.64
C SER A 23 -7.65 -23.68 -6.90
N LEU A 24 -8.09 -22.43 -6.97
CA LEU A 24 -7.49 -21.31 -6.28
C LEU A 24 -8.11 -21.17 -4.89
N PRO A 25 -7.34 -20.80 -3.85
CA PRO A 25 -7.86 -20.54 -2.51
C PRO A 25 -8.56 -19.18 -2.43
N VAL A 26 -9.52 -18.92 -3.33
CA VAL A 26 -10.38 -17.73 -3.29
C VAL A 26 -11.36 -17.92 -2.13
N PRO A 27 -11.40 -17.01 -1.14
CA PRO A 27 -12.34 -17.08 -0.04
C PRO A 27 -13.77 -16.97 -0.57
N LEU A 28 -14.70 -17.75 0.00
CA LEU A 28 -16.12 -17.54 -0.22
C LEU A 28 -16.58 -16.37 0.64
N GLU A 29 -17.14 -15.34 -0.01
CA GLU A 29 -17.70 -14.18 0.66
C GLU A 29 -19.15 -13.98 0.22
N PRO A 30 -20.11 -14.24 1.11
CA PRO A 30 -21.52 -14.03 0.78
C PRO A 30 -21.82 -12.56 0.50
N GLN A 31 -22.79 -12.30 -0.38
CA GLN A 31 -23.30 -10.94 -0.56
C GLN A 31 -23.96 -10.44 0.72
N GLN A 32 -23.70 -9.19 1.09
CA GLN A 32 -24.22 -8.61 2.34
C GLN A 32 -25.66 -8.08 2.20
N THR A 33 -26.12 -7.86 0.96
CA THR A 33 -27.47 -7.39 0.64
C THR A 33 -28.11 -8.29 -0.41
N SER A 34 -29.37 -8.07 -0.75
CA SER A 34 -30.05 -8.82 -1.82
C SER A 34 -29.55 -8.53 -3.23
N MET A 35 -28.74 -7.47 -3.46
CA MET A 35 -28.36 -7.01 -4.80
C MET A 35 -26.84 -6.91 -5.02
N TRP A 36 -26.02 -7.32 -4.04
CA TRP A 36 -24.56 -7.15 -4.06
C TRP A 36 -23.77 -8.39 -4.51
N CYS A 37 -24.36 -9.28 -5.30
CA CYS A 37 -23.62 -10.40 -5.92
C CYS A 37 -22.37 -9.93 -6.68
N TRP A 38 -22.45 -8.77 -7.32
CA TRP A 38 -21.35 -8.14 -8.06
C TRP A 38 -20.23 -7.65 -7.15
N ALA A 39 -20.57 -7.01 -6.02
CA ALA A 39 -19.59 -6.50 -5.06
C ALA A 39 -18.96 -7.65 -4.29
N ALA A 40 -19.75 -8.66 -3.89
CA ALA A 40 -19.23 -9.87 -3.25
C ALA A 40 -18.23 -10.61 -4.15
N SER A 41 -18.57 -10.81 -5.43
CA SER A 41 -17.68 -11.44 -6.41
C SER A 41 -16.42 -10.61 -6.67
N GLY A 42 -16.55 -9.28 -6.73
CA GLY A 42 -15.42 -8.35 -6.79
C GLY A 42 -14.49 -8.50 -5.59
N SER A 43 -15.02 -8.36 -4.37
CA SER A 43 -14.31 -8.52 -3.11
C SER A 43 -13.58 -9.87 -3.01
N MET A 44 -14.24 -11.00 -3.32
CA MET A 44 -13.60 -12.33 -3.31
C MET A 44 -12.31 -12.37 -4.14
N ILE A 45 -12.37 -11.86 -5.38
CA ILE A 45 -11.21 -11.82 -6.27
C ILE A 45 -10.15 -10.84 -5.76
N MET A 46 -10.56 -9.64 -5.35
CA MET A 46 -9.64 -8.61 -4.85
C MET A 46 -8.90 -9.07 -3.58
N HIS A 47 -9.59 -9.73 -2.66
CA HIS A 47 -9.02 -10.27 -1.43
C HIS A 47 -8.04 -11.41 -1.72
N TYR A 48 -8.41 -12.33 -2.62
CA TYR A 48 -7.50 -13.36 -3.11
C TYR A 48 -6.22 -12.76 -3.72
N MET A 49 -6.34 -11.63 -4.44
CA MET A 49 -5.20 -10.93 -5.04
C MET A 49 -4.45 -9.99 -4.07
N GLY A 50 -4.80 -10.03 -2.78
CA GLY A 50 -4.10 -9.36 -1.69
C GLY A 50 -4.69 -8.02 -1.25
N ALA A 51 -5.74 -7.52 -1.89
CA ALA A 51 -6.43 -6.28 -1.48
C ALA A 51 -7.47 -6.55 -0.36
N SER A 52 -7.01 -7.17 0.72
CA SER A 52 -7.77 -7.69 1.88
C SER A 52 -8.71 -6.72 2.59
N ARG A 53 -8.55 -5.40 2.40
CA ARG A 53 -9.40 -4.39 3.07
C ARG A 53 -10.49 -3.77 2.18
N VAL A 54 -10.66 -4.25 0.95
CA VAL A 54 -11.80 -3.82 0.15
C VAL A 54 -13.08 -4.34 0.82
N THR A 55 -14.19 -3.61 0.69
CA THR A 55 -15.46 -4.04 1.28
C THR A 55 -16.57 -3.84 0.26
N GLN A 56 -17.58 -4.71 0.30
CA GLN A 56 -18.74 -4.60 -0.61
C GLN A 56 -19.44 -3.23 -0.51
N CYS A 57 -19.46 -2.62 0.68
CA CYS A 57 -20.05 -1.29 0.86
C CYS A 57 -19.18 -0.15 0.29
N ASP A 58 -17.85 -0.27 0.29
CA ASP A 58 -16.96 0.66 -0.41
C ASP A 58 -17.15 0.52 -1.93
N GLU A 59 -17.29 -0.71 -2.43
CA GLU A 59 -17.66 -0.98 -3.83
C GLU A 59 -18.98 -0.32 -4.20
N ALA A 60 -20.03 -0.47 -3.38
CA ALA A 60 -21.30 0.21 -3.57
C ALA A 60 -21.15 1.75 -3.57
N ASN A 61 -20.40 2.32 -2.63
CA ASN A 61 -20.13 3.76 -2.58
C ASN A 61 -19.46 4.25 -3.87
N ARG A 62 -18.39 3.59 -4.31
CA ARG A 62 -17.64 3.97 -5.52
C ARG A 62 -18.46 3.81 -6.79
N ARG A 63 -19.30 2.78 -6.85
CA ARG A 63 -20.17 2.50 -7.99
C ARG A 63 -21.29 3.53 -8.12
N LEU A 64 -21.91 3.87 -7.00
CA LEU A 64 -23.12 4.71 -6.95
C LEU A 64 -22.80 6.19 -6.73
N GLY A 65 -21.53 6.56 -6.55
CA GLY A 65 -21.12 7.94 -6.24
C GLY A 65 -21.59 8.40 -4.86
N ARG A 66 -21.61 7.47 -3.90
CA ARG A 66 -22.11 7.66 -2.53
C ARG A 66 -20.98 7.58 -1.49
N SER A 67 -21.31 7.87 -0.24
CA SER A 67 -20.39 7.75 0.91
C SER A 67 -21.03 7.12 2.14
N ASP A 68 -22.29 6.69 2.04
CA ASP A 68 -23.13 6.24 3.16
C ASP A 68 -23.50 4.75 3.07
N CYS A 69 -23.07 4.02 2.03
CA CYS A 69 -23.42 2.61 1.86
C CYS A 69 -22.84 1.68 2.92
N CYS A 70 -21.83 2.13 3.67
CA CYS A 70 -21.25 1.41 4.80
C CYS A 70 -21.97 1.68 6.14
N ASN A 71 -23.03 2.51 6.14
CA ASN A 71 -23.83 2.73 7.35
C ASN A 71 -24.60 1.46 7.73
N SER A 72 -24.90 1.32 9.01
CA SER A 72 -25.75 0.25 9.53
C SER A 72 -27.06 0.84 10.08
N PRO A 73 -28.24 0.47 9.54
CA PRO A 73 -28.43 -0.44 8.41
C PRO A 73 -27.98 0.16 7.06
N THR A 74 -27.65 -0.71 6.09
CA THR A 74 -27.32 -0.29 4.72
C THR A 74 -28.47 0.51 4.12
N PRO A 75 -28.27 1.75 3.64
CA PRO A 75 -29.32 2.54 3.01
C PRO A 75 -29.93 1.80 1.81
N SER A 76 -31.25 1.85 1.66
CA SER A 76 -31.95 1.15 0.56
C SER A 76 -31.46 1.60 -0.83
N ALA A 77 -31.07 2.86 -0.97
CA ALA A 77 -30.47 3.43 -2.19
C ALA A 77 -29.07 2.87 -2.52
N CYS A 78 -28.50 2.02 -1.66
CA CYS A 78 -27.28 1.30 -1.93
C CYS A 78 -27.55 -0.16 -2.36
N VAL A 79 -28.76 -0.67 -2.16
CA VAL A 79 -29.14 -2.06 -2.48
C VAL A 79 -29.56 -2.15 -3.94
N GLU A 80 -28.59 -1.97 -4.83
CA GLU A 80 -28.78 -1.95 -6.28
C GLU A 80 -27.88 -2.96 -6.99
N GLY A 81 -28.35 -3.44 -8.15
CA GLY A 81 -27.56 -4.28 -9.05
C GLY A 81 -26.45 -3.47 -9.71
N GLY A 82 -25.36 -4.13 -10.06
CA GLY A 82 -24.16 -3.47 -10.54
C GLY A 82 -23.14 -4.44 -11.12
N TRP A 83 -21.92 -3.92 -11.31
CA TRP A 83 -20.78 -4.64 -11.87
C TRP A 83 -19.54 -4.28 -11.06
N PRO A 84 -18.58 -5.21 -10.90
CA PRO A 84 -17.33 -4.93 -10.20
C PRO A 84 -16.50 -3.90 -10.96
N GLU A 85 -15.92 -2.95 -10.22
CA GLU A 85 -15.12 -1.83 -10.76
C GLU A 85 -13.64 -1.99 -10.40
N PHE A 86 -13.06 -3.14 -10.80
CA PHE A 86 -11.68 -3.54 -10.52
C PHE A 86 -10.64 -2.42 -10.77
N GLU A 87 -10.85 -1.60 -11.80
CA GLU A 87 -9.97 -0.48 -12.14
C GLU A 87 -9.87 0.59 -11.03
N LYS A 88 -10.95 0.81 -10.28
CA LYS A 88 -10.97 1.76 -9.15
C LYS A 88 -10.16 1.27 -7.95
N TYR A 89 -9.77 -0.01 -7.96
CA TYR A 89 -8.97 -0.68 -6.93
C TYR A 89 -7.53 -0.99 -7.38
N GLY A 90 -7.13 -0.45 -8.54
CA GLY A 90 -5.82 -0.66 -9.14
C GLY A 90 -5.64 -2.06 -9.71
N PHE A 91 -6.68 -2.62 -10.31
CA PHE A 91 -6.58 -3.83 -11.11
C PHE A 91 -6.85 -3.51 -12.59
N SER A 92 -6.27 -4.29 -13.48
CA SER A 92 -6.66 -4.32 -14.90
C SER A 92 -7.37 -5.64 -15.20
N TYR A 93 -8.28 -5.63 -16.18
CA TYR A 93 -9.06 -6.80 -16.59
C TYR A 93 -9.49 -6.66 -18.05
N ASN A 94 -10.00 -7.75 -18.60
CA ASN A 94 -10.71 -7.80 -19.87
C ASN A 94 -12.12 -8.33 -19.64
N THR A 95 -13.02 -8.06 -20.58
CA THR A 95 -14.37 -8.65 -20.60
C THR A 95 -14.62 -9.44 -21.87
N THR A 96 -15.42 -10.49 -21.77
CA THR A 96 -15.98 -11.25 -22.90
C THR A 96 -17.37 -11.73 -22.52
N GLY A 97 -18.13 -12.28 -23.48
CA GLY A 97 -19.40 -12.93 -23.17
C GLY A 97 -19.18 -14.14 -22.27
N THR A 98 -18.74 -15.25 -22.87
CA THR A 98 -18.36 -16.47 -22.15
C THR A 98 -16.95 -16.89 -22.59
N LEU A 99 -16.08 -17.16 -21.63
CA LEU A 99 -14.77 -17.76 -21.89
C LEU A 99 -14.94 -19.18 -22.41
N SER A 100 -14.09 -19.57 -23.36
CA SER A 100 -13.94 -20.97 -23.73
C SER A 100 -13.40 -21.78 -22.55
N TRP A 101 -13.68 -23.09 -22.52
CA TRP A 101 -13.10 -24.01 -21.53
C TRP A 101 -11.57 -23.88 -21.43
N ALA A 102 -10.88 -23.83 -22.58
CA ALA A 102 -9.43 -23.68 -22.62
C ALA A 102 -8.97 -22.35 -22.03
N SER A 103 -9.71 -21.26 -22.27
CA SER A 103 -9.40 -19.94 -21.70
C SER A 103 -9.63 -19.90 -20.19
N LEU A 104 -10.73 -20.48 -19.70
CA LEU A 104 -11.02 -20.58 -18.26
C LEU A 104 -9.92 -21.37 -17.54
N VAL A 105 -9.54 -22.54 -18.07
CA VAL A 105 -8.42 -23.35 -17.55
C VAL A 105 -7.11 -22.55 -17.54
N SER A 106 -6.84 -21.77 -18.59
CA SER A 106 -5.65 -20.92 -18.68
C SER A 106 -5.62 -19.82 -17.60
N GLU A 107 -6.76 -19.18 -17.32
CA GLU A 107 -6.86 -18.17 -16.25
C GLU A 107 -6.60 -18.79 -14.87
N ILE A 108 -7.26 -19.90 -14.55
CA ILE A 108 -7.08 -20.61 -13.28
C ILE A 108 -5.63 -21.06 -13.11
N ASN A 109 -5.03 -21.69 -14.11
CA ASN A 109 -3.63 -22.14 -14.05
C ASN A 109 -2.63 -20.98 -13.93
N ALA A 110 -3.03 -19.77 -14.31
CA ALA A 110 -2.23 -18.58 -14.16
C ALA A 110 -2.58 -17.77 -12.89
N ASN A 111 -3.22 -18.41 -11.91
CA ASN A 111 -3.63 -17.86 -10.62
C ASN A 111 -4.58 -16.66 -10.73
N ARG A 112 -5.45 -16.64 -11.75
CA ARG A 112 -6.46 -15.59 -11.94
C ARG A 112 -7.86 -16.20 -11.92
N PRO A 113 -8.64 -15.98 -10.85
CA PRO A 113 -10.05 -16.35 -10.86
C PRO A 113 -10.82 -15.47 -11.86
N VAL A 114 -11.97 -15.96 -12.30
CA VAL A 114 -12.86 -15.26 -13.25
C VAL A 114 -14.13 -14.87 -12.53
N ALA A 115 -14.48 -13.58 -12.54
CA ALA A 115 -15.83 -13.17 -12.14
C ALA A 115 -16.74 -13.31 -13.35
N PHE A 116 -17.82 -14.06 -13.23
CA PHE A 116 -18.75 -14.35 -14.32
C PHE A 116 -20.17 -14.05 -13.93
N SER A 117 -21.04 -13.86 -14.92
CA SER A 117 -22.44 -13.53 -14.66
C SER A 117 -23.41 -14.33 -15.49
N TRP A 118 -24.56 -14.60 -14.90
CA TRP A 118 -25.72 -15.18 -15.55
C TRP A 118 -26.86 -14.16 -15.63
N GLY A 119 -27.60 -14.22 -16.73
CA GLY A 119 -28.89 -13.58 -16.89
C GLY A 119 -30.00 -14.61 -16.75
N TRP A 120 -30.87 -14.42 -15.76
CA TRP A 120 -31.99 -15.32 -15.56
C TRP A 120 -33.07 -15.08 -16.62
N THR A 121 -33.66 -16.17 -17.12
CA THR A 121 -34.82 -16.14 -18.02
C THR A 121 -36.03 -15.42 -17.38
N GLY A 122 -36.16 -15.48 -16.05
CA GLY A 122 -37.16 -14.75 -15.26
C GLY A 122 -36.82 -13.26 -15.01
N GLY A 123 -35.67 -12.78 -15.49
CA GLY A 123 -35.18 -11.42 -15.29
C GLY A 123 -34.21 -11.27 -14.11
N GLY A 124 -33.41 -10.22 -14.16
CA GLY A 124 -32.30 -10.00 -13.23
C GLY A 124 -31.03 -10.73 -13.67
N GLY A 125 -29.98 -10.60 -12.85
CA GLY A 125 -28.72 -11.27 -13.08
C GLY A 125 -28.03 -11.64 -11.80
N HIS A 126 -27.07 -12.54 -11.90
CA HIS A 126 -26.30 -13.05 -10.78
C HIS A 126 -24.84 -13.13 -11.15
N MET A 127 -23.97 -12.65 -10.28
CA MET A 127 -22.53 -12.68 -10.49
C MET A 127 -21.88 -13.58 -9.45
N MET A 128 -20.95 -14.41 -9.93
CA MET A 128 -20.26 -15.44 -9.16
C MET A 128 -18.78 -15.47 -9.54
N VAL A 129 -17.99 -16.32 -8.87
CA VAL A 129 -16.57 -16.49 -9.16
C VAL A 129 -16.24 -17.91 -9.55
N ALA A 130 -15.73 -18.11 -10.75
CA ALA A 130 -15.09 -19.36 -11.15
C ALA A 130 -13.65 -19.35 -10.59
N LYS A 131 -13.42 -20.21 -9.60
CA LYS A 131 -12.14 -20.32 -8.86
C LYS A 131 -11.35 -21.57 -9.20
N GLY A 132 -11.89 -22.47 -10.02
CA GLY A 132 -11.25 -23.72 -10.34
C GLY A 132 -11.97 -24.51 -11.42
N TYR A 133 -11.41 -25.67 -11.73
CA TYR A 133 -11.95 -26.60 -12.70
C TYR A 133 -11.60 -28.05 -12.34
N LEU A 134 -12.40 -28.99 -12.84
CA LEU A 134 -12.15 -30.43 -12.83
C LEU A 134 -12.51 -31.00 -14.20
N ALA A 135 -11.53 -31.50 -14.94
CA ALA A 135 -11.68 -32.22 -16.19
C ALA A 135 -11.62 -33.73 -15.93
N THR A 136 -12.68 -34.46 -16.29
CA THR A 136 -12.69 -35.93 -16.32
C THR A 136 -12.59 -36.42 -17.76
N SER A 137 -12.57 -37.74 -17.97
CA SER A 137 -12.62 -38.33 -19.31
C SER A 137 -13.94 -38.05 -20.05
N THR A 138 -15.01 -37.68 -19.34
CA THR A 138 -16.36 -37.53 -19.89
C THR A 138 -16.90 -36.11 -19.79
N ASN A 139 -16.57 -35.38 -18.72
CA ASN A 139 -17.16 -34.09 -18.40
C ASN A 139 -16.12 -33.08 -17.93
N ASN A 140 -16.43 -31.81 -18.17
CA ASN A 140 -15.70 -30.67 -17.65
C ASN A 140 -16.56 -29.97 -16.61
N TYR A 141 -15.99 -29.68 -15.44
CA TYR A 141 -16.67 -29.00 -14.35
C TYR A 141 -15.94 -27.70 -13.98
N VAL A 142 -16.71 -26.68 -13.63
CA VAL A 142 -16.22 -25.40 -13.09
C VAL A 142 -16.47 -25.39 -11.59
N HIS A 143 -15.44 -25.05 -10.82
CA HIS A 143 -15.55 -24.85 -9.38
C HIS A 143 -15.94 -23.40 -9.10
N VAL A 144 -17.08 -23.18 -8.45
CA VAL A 144 -17.75 -21.90 -8.32
C VAL A 144 -17.88 -21.52 -6.85
N ASN A 145 -17.49 -20.28 -6.51
CA ASN A 145 -18.00 -19.59 -5.33
C ASN A 145 -19.22 -18.78 -5.75
N ASP A 146 -20.37 -19.08 -5.15
CA ASP A 146 -21.61 -18.34 -5.30
C ASP A 146 -21.82 -17.43 -4.07
N PRO A 147 -21.89 -16.09 -4.21
CA PRO A 147 -22.14 -15.21 -3.07
C PRO A 147 -23.58 -15.31 -2.51
N TRP A 148 -24.51 -15.96 -3.20
CA TRP A 148 -25.90 -16.17 -2.77
C TRP A 148 -26.04 -17.39 -1.85
N ALA A 149 -26.90 -17.39 -0.83
CA ALA A 149 -27.83 -16.33 -0.39
C ALA A 149 -27.16 -15.27 0.49
N PRO A 150 -27.79 -14.09 0.72
CA PRO A 150 -27.19 -13.04 1.52
C PRO A 150 -26.75 -13.53 2.91
N ASN A 151 -25.48 -13.28 3.26
CA ASN A 151 -24.82 -13.75 4.48
C ASN A 151 -24.72 -15.28 4.64
N VAL A 152 -24.93 -16.06 3.58
CA VAL A 152 -24.79 -17.52 3.56
C VAL A 152 -23.73 -17.96 2.55
N GLY A 153 -23.89 -17.63 1.27
CA GLY A 153 -23.03 -18.09 0.18
C GLY A 153 -23.08 -19.60 -0.05
N ASP A 154 -22.49 -20.06 -1.14
CA ASP A 154 -22.29 -21.49 -1.43
C ASP A 154 -21.02 -21.74 -2.28
N GLU A 155 -20.48 -22.95 -2.23
CA GLU A 155 -19.33 -23.38 -3.02
C GLU A 155 -19.60 -24.77 -3.62
N TYR A 156 -19.60 -24.87 -4.95
CA TYR A 156 -19.99 -26.10 -5.64
C TYR A 156 -19.35 -26.25 -7.03
N TYR A 157 -19.54 -27.42 -7.63
CA TYR A 157 -19.13 -27.71 -9.02
C TYR A 157 -20.35 -27.74 -9.93
N ILE A 158 -20.27 -27.04 -11.06
CA ILE A 158 -21.22 -27.12 -12.17
C ILE A 158 -20.56 -27.71 -13.40
N THR A 159 -21.35 -28.26 -14.32
CA THR A 159 -20.80 -28.65 -15.63
C THR A 159 -20.41 -27.40 -16.43
N TYR A 160 -19.42 -27.49 -17.31
CA TYR A 160 -19.08 -26.37 -18.20
C TYR A 160 -20.25 -26.03 -19.15
N SER A 161 -21.07 -27.00 -19.53
CA SER A 161 -22.31 -26.74 -20.27
C SER A 161 -23.26 -25.85 -19.47
N GLU A 162 -23.45 -26.14 -18.19
CA GLU A 162 -24.27 -25.31 -17.29
C GLU A 162 -23.64 -23.94 -17.05
N TYR A 163 -22.32 -23.85 -16.92
CA TYR A 163 -21.62 -22.55 -16.88
C TYR A 163 -21.99 -21.67 -18.09
N VAL A 164 -22.09 -22.25 -19.29
CA VAL A 164 -22.42 -21.54 -20.54
C VAL A 164 -23.92 -21.20 -20.64
N SER A 165 -24.82 -22.10 -20.23
CA SER A 165 -26.27 -21.89 -20.26
C SER A 165 -27.03 -23.05 -19.63
N SER A 166 -28.23 -22.79 -19.12
CA SER A 166 -29.20 -23.82 -18.73
C SER A 166 -30.62 -23.39 -19.08
N SER A 167 -31.64 -24.15 -18.67
CA SER A 167 -33.05 -23.83 -18.94
C SER A 167 -33.53 -22.54 -18.27
N ASP A 168 -32.84 -22.10 -17.21
CA ASP A 168 -33.21 -20.96 -16.37
C ASP A 168 -32.31 -19.74 -16.59
N HIS A 169 -31.17 -19.85 -17.29
CA HIS A 169 -30.26 -18.74 -17.51
C HIS A 169 -29.44 -18.84 -18.82
N GLU A 170 -28.98 -17.68 -19.28
CA GLU A 170 -27.91 -17.54 -20.26
C GLU A 170 -26.68 -16.90 -19.62
N HIS A 171 -25.49 -17.29 -20.09
CA HIS A 171 -24.26 -16.64 -19.64
C HIS A 171 -24.14 -15.22 -20.22
N TRP A 172 -23.80 -14.26 -19.35
CA TRP A 172 -23.66 -12.86 -19.70
C TRP A 172 -22.21 -12.47 -19.94
N THR A 173 -21.52 -11.96 -18.93
CA THR A 173 -20.19 -11.36 -19.06
C THR A 173 -19.21 -11.99 -18.10
N ASP A 174 -18.06 -12.38 -18.64
CA ASP A 174 -16.86 -12.80 -17.94
C ASP A 174 -15.89 -11.63 -17.79
N TYR A 175 -15.38 -11.44 -16.58
CA TYR A 175 -14.28 -10.57 -16.20
C TYR A 175 -13.04 -11.44 -15.96
N TYR A 176 -12.05 -11.32 -16.84
CA TYR A 176 -10.89 -12.21 -16.88
C TYR A 176 -9.60 -11.43 -17.10
N ASN A 177 -8.46 -12.12 -17.07
CA ASN A 177 -7.13 -11.50 -17.15
C ASN A 177 -6.92 -10.45 -16.04
N ILE A 178 -7.54 -10.68 -14.87
CA ILE A 178 -7.51 -9.75 -13.74
C ILE A 178 -6.10 -9.72 -13.16
N LYS A 179 -5.47 -8.53 -13.16
CA LYS A 179 -4.07 -8.34 -12.78
C LYS A 179 -3.92 -7.12 -11.87
N ASN A 180 -2.98 -7.19 -10.93
CA ASN A 180 -2.54 -6.01 -10.19
C ASN A 180 -2.00 -4.95 -11.17
N ASN A 181 -2.51 -3.73 -11.07
CA ASN A 181 -2.12 -2.56 -11.84
C ASN A 181 -1.87 -1.38 -10.88
N PRO A 182 -0.78 -1.44 -10.08
CA PRO A 182 -0.49 -0.44 -9.07
C PRO A 182 -0.34 0.96 -9.70
N PRO A 183 -0.99 2.01 -9.16
CA PRO A 183 -0.81 3.38 -9.64
C PRO A 183 0.57 3.97 -9.30
N CYS A 184 1.32 3.31 -8.40
CA CYS A 184 2.65 3.70 -7.96
C CYS A 184 3.44 2.49 -7.42
N GLY A 185 4.77 2.57 -7.43
CA GLY A 185 5.61 1.60 -6.74
C GLY A 185 5.41 1.65 -5.22
N ARG A 186 5.72 0.54 -4.53
CA ARG A 186 5.70 0.47 -3.07
C ARG A 186 6.70 1.45 -2.45
N ASP A 187 7.87 1.53 -3.06
CA ASP A 187 8.89 2.54 -2.82
C ASP A 187 8.84 3.50 -4.02
N PHE A 188 8.63 4.79 -3.78
CA PHE A 188 8.37 5.75 -4.83
C PHE A 188 9.05 7.09 -4.59
N HIS A 189 9.32 7.79 -5.68
CA HIS A 189 9.72 9.20 -5.71
C HIS A 189 9.15 9.82 -6.98
N ASP A 190 9.16 11.15 -7.03
CA ASP A 190 8.59 11.97 -8.10
C ASP A 190 7.09 11.72 -8.37
N LEU A 191 6.36 11.21 -7.38
CA LEU A 191 4.92 11.04 -7.50
C LEU A 191 4.25 12.42 -7.38
N PRO A 192 3.44 12.86 -8.37
CA PRO A 192 2.66 14.08 -8.22
C PRO A 192 1.76 13.99 -6.99
N SER A 193 1.76 15.03 -6.15
CA SER A 193 0.98 15.02 -4.90
C SER A 193 -0.51 14.74 -5.09
N GLY A 194 -1.12 15.18 -6.20
CA GLY A 194 -2.51 14.86 -6.55
C GLY A 194 -2.78 13.38 -6.82
N SER A 195 -1.75 12.60 -7.17
CA SER A 195 -1.84 11.15 -7.40
C SER A 195 -1.60 10.32 -6.14
N PHE A 196 -1.16 10.95 -5.04
CA PHE A 196 -0.82 10.23 -3.82
C PHE A 196 -2.01 9.49 -3.20
N GLN A 197 -3.23 10.04 -3.28
CA GLN A 197 -4.40 9.38 -2.67
C GLN A 197 -4.68 8.00 -3.31
N GLY A 198 -4.65 7.90 -4.64
CA GLY A 198 -4.84 6.61 -5.32
C GLY A 198 -3.72 5.61 -5.01
N CYS A 199 -2.49 6.11 -4.88
CA CYS A 199 -1.34 5.33 -4.43
C CYS A 199 -1.51 4.81 -2.99
N PHE A 200 -1.96 5.68 -2.10
CA PHE A 200 -2.23 5.36 -0.71
C PHE A 200 -3.34 4.31 -0.58
N ASP A 201 -4.49 4.51 -1.24
CA ASP A 201 -5.63 3.58 -1.20
C ASP A 201 -5.19 2.19 -1.69
N TYR A 202 -4.50 2.12 -2.83
CA TYR A 202 -4.03 0.87 -3.42
C TYR A 202 -3.20 0.01 -2.45
N TRP A 203 -2.24 0.64 -1.76
CA TRP A 203 -1.36 -0.04 -0.82
C TRP A 203 -2.00 -0.28 0.54
N ALA A 204 -2.83 0.66 1.03
CA ALA A 204 -3.58 0.50 2.27
C ALA A 204 -4.52 -0.70 2.18
N TRP A 205 -5.21 -0.90 1.05
CA TRP A 205 -6.03 -2.10 0.84
C TRP A 205 -5.25 -3.40 0.87
N ARG A 206 -3.93 -3.35 0.70
CA ARG A 206 -3.01 -4.50 0.73
C ARG A 206 -2.21 -4.57 2.02
N ASP A 207 -2.76 -4.02 3.11
CA ASP A 207 -2.15 -3.98 4.45
C ASP A 207 -0.76 -3.37 4.51
N ARG A 208 -0.47 -2.42 3.60
CA ARG A 208 0.80 -1.71 3.56
C ARG A 208 0.61 -0.23 3.82
N TRP A 209 1.40 0.30 4.74
CA TRP A 209 1.28 1.68 5.20
C TRP A 209 2.61 2.43 5.10
N PRO A 210 2.60 3.76 4.89
CA PRO A 210 3.82 4.55 4.84
C PRO A 210 4.62 4.43 6.14
N VAL A 211 5.91 4.09 6.02
CA VAL A 211 6.87 4.20 7.13
C VAL A 211 7.76 5.44 7.00
N THR A 212 7.87 5.97 5.78
CA THR A 212 8.45 7.28 5.52
C THR A 212 7.71 7.96 4.38
N LEU A 213 7.53 9.28 4.50
CA LEU A 213 6.85 10.09 3.50
C LEU A 213 7.36 11.53 3.58
N THR A 214 7.71 12.10 2.42
CA THR A 214 8.12 13.49 2.30
C THR A 214 7.50 14.14 1.08
N ALA A 215 7.20 15.44 1.19
CA ALA A 215 6.84 16.28 0.07
C ALA A 215 7.99 17.24 -0.25
N TYR A 216 8.21 17.52 -1.53
CA TYR A 216 9.23 18.44 -2.02
C TYR A 216 8.74 19.11 -3.31
N SER A 217 9.41 20.19 -3.73
CA SER A 217 8.93 21.01 -4.84
C SER A 217 10.07 21.38 -5.79
N PRO A 218 10.42 20.50 -6.74
CA PRO A 218 11.31 20.86 -7.84
C PRO A 218 10.56 21.81 -8.79
N SER A 219 11.12 23.00 -9.01
CA SER A 219 10.61 23.96 -9.99
C SER A 219 9.12 24.33 -9.83
N GLY A 220 8.60 24.31 -8.60
CA GLY A 220 7.23 24.70 -8.26
C GLY A 220 6.18 23.58 -8.29
N SER A 221 6.51 22.39 -8.80
CA SER A 221 5.61 21.23 -8.78
C SER A 221 5.74 20.45 -7.49
N THR A 222 4.64 20.25 -6.75
CA THR A 222 4.69 19.47 -5.49
C THR A 222 4.68 17.97 -5.78
N LEU A 223 5.82 17.33 -5.50
CA LEU A 223 6.04 15.89 -5.62
C LEU A 223 6.16 15.23 -4.24
N MET A 224 5.98 13.91 -4.22
CA MET A 224 6.06 13.09 -3.02
C MET A 224 7.00 11.91 -3.24
N ALA A 225 7.73 11.55 -2.18
CA ALA A 225 8.53 10.34 -2.10
C ALA A 225 8.22 9.62 -0.80
N GLY A 226 8.21 8.28 -0.82
CA GLY A 226 7.79 7.49 0.31
C GLY A 226 8.06 6.00 0.13
N SER A 227 7.75 5.25 1.19
CA SER A 227 7.84 3.78 1.21
C SER A 227 6.67 3.22 2.00
N PHE A 228 5.88 2.36 1.34
CA PHE A 228 4.85 1.54 1.97
C PHE A 228 5.45 0.21 2.45
N GLN A 229 5.22 -0.18 3.69
CA GLN A 229 5.77 -1.45 4.23
C GLN A 229 4.69 -2.22 4.98
N ASP A 230 4.99 -3.49 5.26
CA ASP A 230 4.12 -4.40 6.00
C ASP A 230 4.14 -4.02 7.48
N VAL A 231 3.30 -3.04 7.83
CA VAL A 231 3.20 -2.48 9.17
C VAL A 231 1.74 -2.19 9.50
N ASP A 232 1.41 -2.07 10.79
CA ASP A 232 0.03 -1.82 11.21
C ASP A 232 -0.57 -0.55 10.61
N SER A 233 -1.88 -0.63 10.39
CA SER A 233 -2.72 0.49 9.96
C SER A 233 -2.50 1.70 10.84
N ARG A 234 -2.30 2.85 10.21
CA ARG A 234 -1.95 4.09 10.90
C ARG A 234 -2.52 5.31 10.19
N PRO A 235 -2.92 6.35 10.94
CA PRO A 235 -3.28 7.61 10.32
C PRO A 235 -2.11 8.19 9.51
N VAL A 236 -2.43 8.73 8.34
CA VAL A 236 -1.52 9.50 7.50
C VAL A 236 -2.26 10.72 6.98
N ARG A 237 -1.62 11.88 7.08
CA ARG A 237 -2.15 13.14 6.54
C ARG A 237 -1.05 13.87 5.78
N THR A 238 -1.38 14.39 4.62
CA THR A 238 -0.43 15.00 3.70
C THR A 238 -0.76 16.48 3.51
N LEU A 239 0.27 17.29 3.27
CA LEU A 239 0.16 18.69 2.84
C LEU A 239 -0.81 19.57 3.65
N MET A 240 -0.91 19.34 4.96
CA MET A 240 -1.77 20.11 5.85
C MET A 240 -1.21 21.51 6.10
N THR A 241 -2.07 22.51 6.22
CA THR A 241 -1.71 23.79 6.87
C THR A 241 -1.40 23.57 8.36
N GLY A 242 -0.74 24.52 9.01
CA GLY A 242 -0.49 24.46 10.46
C GLY A 242 -1.78 24.31 11.29
N ALA A 243 -2.86 24.99 10.90
CA ALA A 243 -4.16 24.87 11.57
C ALA A 243 -4.79 23.49 11.41
N GLN A 244 -4.73 22.91 10.20
CA GLN A 244 -5.19 21.54 9.95
C GLN A 244 -4.36 20.53 10.74
N PHE A 245 -3.03 20.70 10.78
CA PHE A 245 -2.15 19.83 11.56
C PHE A 245 -2.51 19.88 13.05
N GLN A 246 -2.73 21.07 13.63
CA GLN A 246 -3.15 21.20 15.03
C GLN A 246 -4.49 20.50 15.31
N SER A 247 -5.46 20.61 14.40
CA SER A 247 -6.76 19.96 14.53
C SER A 247 -6.62 18.44 14.53
N TYR A 248 -5.93 17.87 13.53
CA TYR A 248 -5.69 16.43 13.47
C TYR A 248 -4.84 15.93 14.63
N PHE A 249 -3.85 16.71 15.08
CA PHE A 249 -3.05 16.38 16.25
C PHE A 249 -3.91 16.19 17.50
N THR A 250 -4.83 17.11 17.75
CA THR A 250 -5.74 17.03 18.89
C THR A 250 -6.61 15.77 18.82
N THR A 251 -7.19 15.50 17.64
CA THR A 251 -8.01 14.32 17.39
C THR A 251 -7.24 13.01 17.59
N TYR A 252 -6.05 12.91 16.99
CA TYR A 252 -5.24 11.69 17.02
C TYR A 252 -4.58 11.45 18.38
N GLN A 253 -4.16 12.51 19.07
CA GLN A 253 -3.69 12.41 20.45
C GLN A 253 -4.77 11.84 21.37
N ALA A 254 -6.01 12.34 21.26
CA ALA A 254 -7.14 11.82 22.03
C ALA A 254 -7.45 10.34 21.71
N ALA A 255 -7.12 9.89 20.50
CA ALA A 255 -7.27 8.51 20.05
C ALA A 255 -6.03 7.62 20.30
N GLY A 256 -5.02 8.08 21.06
CA GLY A 256 -3.85 7.28 21.41
C GLY A 256 -2.75 7.22 20.35
N TRP A 257 -2.66 8.23 19.49
CA TRP A 257 -1.64 8.35 18.45
C TRP A 257 -0.70 9.54 18.68
N ARG A 258 0.56 9.39 18.30
CA ARG A 258 1.55 10.48 18.21
C ARG A 258 2.14 10.58 16.81
N PRO A 259 2.70 11.73 16.41
CA PRO A 259 3.52 11.80 15.20
C PRO A 259 4.74 10.86 15.31
N GLU A 260 5.00 10.11 14.25
CA GLU A 260 6.20 9.28 14.08
C GLU A 260 7.23 9.96 13.17
N GLN A 261 6.74 10.55 12.09
CA GLN A 261 7.54 11.35 11.17
C GLN A 261 6.73 12.56 10.73
N ILE A 262 7.32 13.74 10.91
CA ILE A 262 6.85 14.99 10.34
C ILE A 262 7.78 15.37 9.19
N SER A 263 7.20 15.63 8.02
CA SER A 263 7.88 16.26 6.89
C SER A 263 7.17 17.58 6.59
N VAL A 264 7.94 18.63 6.31
CA VAL A 264 7.39 19.97 6.06
C VAL A 264 7.91 20.51 4.75
N LEU A 265 6.99 20.80 3.83
CA LEU A 265 7.26 21.54 2.61
C LEU A 265 7.01 23.03 2.86
N SER A 266 8.05 23.87 2.72
CA SER A 266 7.89 25.33 2.74
C SER A 266 7.29 25.81 1.43
N THR A 267 6.24 26.64 1.50
CA THR A 267 5.56 27.22 0.34
C THR A 267 5.32 28.72 0.55
N SER A 268 5.03 29.46 -0.52
CA SER A 268 4.64 30.87 -0.43
C SER A 268 3.36 31.10 0.39
N ASN A 269 2.52 30.08 0.55
CA ASN A 269 1.30 30.11 1.35
C ASN A 269 1.49 29.49 2.75
N GLY A 270 2.72 29.52 3.26
CA GLY A 270 3.12 28.94 4.54
C GLY A 270 3.49 27.45 4.46
N PRO A 271 3.87 26.83 5.59
CA PRO A 271 4.31 25.45 5.64
C PRO A 271 3.18 24.46 5.31
N ARG A 272 3.55 23.31 4.73
CA ARG A 272 2.66 22.18 4.44
C ARG A 272 3.20 20.92 5.12
N PHE A 273 2.46 20.44 6.12
CA PHE A 273 2.83 19.31 6.98
C PHE A 273 2.31 18.00 6.42
N THR A 274 3.23 17.04 6.27
CA THR A 274 2.93 15.65 5.96
C THR A 274 3.38 14.79 7.14
N VAL A 275 2.44 14.04 7.72
CA VAL A 275 2.64 13.37 9.01
C VAL A 275 2.18 11.92 8.95
N ILE A 276 3.08 11.03 9.34
CA ILE A 276 2.79 9.62 9.66
C ILE A 276 2.64 9.51 11.17
N TRP A 277 1.60 8.80 11.62
CA TRP A 277 1.30 8.61 13.03
C TRP A 277 1.66 7.19 13.49
N THR A 278 1.89 7.02 14.78
CA THR A 278 2.14 5.72 15.43
C THR A 278 1.45 5.68 16.80
N PRO A 279 1.10 4.50 17.33
CA PRO A 279 0.54 4.40 18.68
C PRO A 279 1.44 5.05 19.73
N THR A 280 0.83 5.65 20.75
CA THR A 280 1.58 6.23 21.87
C THR A 280 2.27 5.14 22.69
N GLU A 281 3.59 5.22 22.83
CA GLU A 281 4.42 4.30 23.63
C GLU A 281 4.72 4.83 25.05
N GLY A 282 4.04 5.91 25.47
CA GLY A 282 4.26 6.60 26.74
C GLY A 282 3.84 8.06 26.68
N ALA A 283 4.12 8.82 27.74
CA ALA A 283 3.92 10.27 27.73
C ALA A 283 4.78 10.90 26.62
N PHE A 284 4.20 11.76 25.79
CA PHE A 284 4.90 12.41 24.70
C PHE A 284 4.54 13.89 24.63
N GLN A 285 5.40 14.68 23.98
CA GLN A 285 5.10 16.04 23.58
C GLN A 285 5.51 16.25 22.14
N THR A 286 4.68 16.95 21.37
CA THR A 286 5.03 17.45 20.03
C THR A 286 4.80 18.94 20.01
N HIS A 287 5.76 19.67 19.45
CA HIS A 287 5.67 21.11 19.23
C HIS A 287 6.08 21.43 17.80
N PHE A 288 5.45 22.41 17.17
CA PHE A 288 5.80 22.90 15.83
C PHE A 288 5.76 24.42 15.77
N GLY A 289 6.46 25.00 14.78
CA GLY A 289 6.60 26.45 14.67
C GLY A 289 7.58 27.07 15.66
N LEU A 290 8.40 26.26 16.33
CA LEU A 290 9.40 26.75 17.28
C LEU A 290 10.51 27.51 16.56
N THR A 291 10.92 28.66 17.07
CA THR A 291 12.19 29.29 16.68
C THR A 291 13.37 28.46 17.19
N GLU A 292 14.58 28.72 16.69
CA GLU A 292 15.79 28.04 17.16
C GLU A 292 16.03 28.22 18.67
N ALA A 293 15.79 29.43 19.21
CA ALA A 293 15.89 29.68 20.64
C ALA A 293 14.86 28.89 21.44
N GLN A 294 13.61 28.83 20.96
CA GLN A 294 12.55 28.04 21.59
C GLN A 294 12.84 26.53 21.51
N MET A 295 13.36 26.07 20.37
CA MET A 295 13.78 24.68 20.18
C MET A 295 14.91 24.31 21.15
N SER A 296 15.93 25.15 21.29
CA SER A 296 17.05 24.92 22.19
C SER A 296 16.59 24.85 23.66
N ALA A 297 15.70 25.77 24.07
CA ALA A 297 15.10 25.77 25.39
C ALA A 297 14.25 24.51 25.64
N LYS A 298 13.37 24.16 24.69
CA LYS A 298 12.50 22.98 24.78
C LYS A 298 13.30 21.68 24.79
N TRP A 299 14.37 21.57 24.00
CA TRP A 299 15.26 20.41 24.02
C TRP A 299 15.88 20.20 25.40
N SER A 300 16.39 21.28 26.01
CA SER A 300 16.99 21.23 27.35
C SER A 300 15.95 20.86 28.44
N GLU A 301 14.74 21.43 28.35
CA GLU A 301 13.60 21.08 29.21
C GLU A 301 13.26 19.60 29.11
N MET A 302 13.09 19.07 27.90
CA MET A 302 12.72 17.68 27.63
C MET A 302 13.80 16.70 28.08
N TRP A 303 15.08 17.00 27.82
CA TRP A 303 16.21 16.20 28.29
C TRP A 303 16.22 16.06 29.82
N ASN A 304 16.11 17.19 30.53
CA ASN A 304 16.09 17.19 32.00
C ASN A 304 14.85 16.49 32.58
N ALA A 305 13.75 16.44 31.82
CA ALA A 305 12.53 15.72 32.18
C ALA A 305 12.55 14.22 31.82
N GLY A 306 13.64 13.71 31.24
CA GLY A 306 13.81 12.31 30.85
C GLY A 306 13.06 11.93 29.57
N TYR A 307 12.88 12.88 28.64
CA TYR A 307 12.29 12.63 27.34
C TYR A 307 13.36 12.50 26.26
N LEU A 308 13.17 11.53 25.38
CA LEU A 308 13.97 11.31 24.17
C LEU A 308 13.34 12.03 22.99
N GLN A 309 14.10 12.84 22.26
CA GLN A 309 13.64 13.38 20.98
C GLN A 309 13.64 12.27 19.92
N VAL A 310 12.48 11.96 19.34
CA VAL A 310 12.31 10.85 18.37
C VAL A 310 12.07 11.33 16.94
N ASP A 311 11.69 12.60 16.77
CA ASP A 311 11.46 13.19 15.45
C ASP A 311 11.84 14.66 15.42
N MET A 312 12.33 15.13 14.26
CA MET A 312 12.68 16.52 14.02
C MET A 312 12.56 16.85 12.53
N ALA A 313 11.76 17.86 12.23
CA ALA A 313 11.70 18.53 10.93
C ALA A 313 12.12 19.99 11.09
N VAL A 314 12.97 20.46 10.19
CA VAL A 314 13.43 21.85 10.15
C VAL A 314 13.02 22.46 8.82
N TYR A 315 12.37 23.62 8.86
CA TYR A 315 11.77 24.24 7.68
C TYR A 315 11.82 25.76 7.74
N GLU A 316 11.68 26.39 6.58
CA GLU A 316 11.55 27.85 6.45
C GLU A 316 10.07 28.25 6.54
N ASP A 317 9.78 29.22 7.39
CA ASP A 317 8.49 29.92 7.52
C ASP A 317 8.73 31.27 8.21
N ASN A 318 9.06 32.29 7.40
CA ASN A 318 9.48 33.62 7.87
C ASN A 318 10.66 33.52 8.85
N GLY A 319 11.66 32.73 8.47
CA GLY A 319 12.77 32.30 9.31
C GLY A 319 12.72 30.81 9.63
N ILE A 320 13.79 30.30 10.26
CA ILE A 320 13.91 28.87 10.55
C ILE A 320 12.99 28.46 11.69
N LYS A 321 12.19 27.43 11.42
CA LYS A 321 11.25 26.82 12.35
C LYS A 321 11.52 25.33 12.54
N PHE A 322 11.12 24.82 13.69
CA PHE A 322 11.24 23.42 14.06
C PHE A 322 9.88 22.82 14.37
N ALA A 323 9.67 21.59 13.90
CA ALA A 323 8.69 20.67 14.45
C ALA A 323 9.43 19.48 15.06
N SER A 324 9.06 19.06 16.26
CA SER A 324 9.76 17.98 16.97
C SER A 324 8.84 17.23 17.91
N THR A 325 9.12 15.94 18.06
CA THR A 325 8.39 15.03 18.96
C THR A 325 9.37 14.43 19.96
N TRP A 326 8.95 14.42 21.22
CA TRP A 326 9.68 13.87 22.36
C TRP A 326 8.82 12.83 23.08
N VAL A 327 9.43 11.72 23.48
CA VAL A 327 8.76 10.60 24.17
C VAL A 327 9.49 10.30 25.46
N LYS A 328 8.75 10.17 26.56
CA LYS A 328 9.30 9.80 27.87
C LYS A 328 9.60 8.31 27.88
N LYS A 329 10.85 7.96 27.59
CA LYS A 329 11.35 6.59 27.59
C LYS A 329 12.83 6.54 27.92
N ALA A 330 13.28 5.41 28.47
CA ALA A 330 14.69 5.18 28.73
C ALA A 330 15.50 5.24 27.42
N HIS A 331 16.67 5.88 27.47
CA HIS A 331 17.58 5.98 26.34
C HIS A 331 19.03 5.92 26.82
N SER A 332 19.88 5.23 26.06
CA SER A 332 21.32 5.12 26.34
C SER A 332 22.10 5.65 25.14
N GLY A 333 22.52 6.92 25.23
CA GLY A 333 23.21 7.61 24.13
C GLY A 333 22.24 8.05 23.04
N TYR A 334 22.14 9.36 22.85
CA TYR A 334 21.57 9.96 21.64
C TYR A 334 22.25 11.31 21.43
N ALA A 335 22.22 11.80 20.20
CA ALA A 335 22.73 13.12 19.86
C ALA A 335 21.75 13.81 18.91
N THR A 336 21.48 15.09 19.15
CA THR A 336 20.71 15.91 18.19
C THR A 336 21.50 17.18 17.89
N TYR A 337 21.67 17.47 16.61
CA TYR A 337 22.33 18.68 16.13
C TYR A 337 21.57 19.26 14.95
N TRP A 338 21.60 20.58 14.83
CA TRP A 338 21.02 21.36 13.74
C TRP A 338 21.97 22.51 13.37
N GLY A 339 21.65 23.23 12.30
CA GLY A 339 22.45 24.37 11.85
C GLY A 339 23.80 23.98 11.23
N MET A 340 24.02 22.69 10.93
CA MET A 340 25.31 22.19 10.46
C MET A 340 25.54 22.55 8.99
N THR A 341 26.76 22.97 8.66
CA THR A 341 27.25 22.94 7.27
C THR A 341 27.43 21.50 6.81
N GLN A 342 27.63 21.27 5.50
CA GLN A 342 27.91 19.93 5.00
C GLN A 342 29.17 19.32 5.64
N ALA A 343 30.23 20.12 5.76
CA ALA A 343 31.47 19.68 6.40
C ALA A 343 31.25 19.30 7.87
N SER A 344 30.54 20.15 8.62
CA SER A 344 30.22 19.89 10.03
C SER A 344 29.35 18.64 10.20
N TYR A 345 28.39 18.42 9.30
CA TYR A 345 27.56 17.22 9.31
C TYR A 345 28.40 15.95 9.07
N ASN A 346 29.29 15.97 8.07
CA ASN A 346 30.16 14.82 7.78
C ASN A 346 31.08 14.50 8.96
N THR A 347 31.70 15.52 9.58
CA THR A 347 32.51 15.31 10.79
C THR A 347 31.69 14.67 11.91
N LYS A 348 30.48 15.19 12.19
CA LYS A 348 29.59 14.59 13.21
C LYS A 348 29.15 13.18 12.86
N PHE A 349 28.90 12.91 11.58
CA PHE A 349 28.55 11.58 11.10
C PHE A 349 29.65 10.56 11.41
N ASP A 350 30.92 10.89 11.12
CA ASP A 350 32.07 10.02 11.39
C ASP A 350 32.35 9.88 12.89
N ASP A 351 32.32 11.00 13.64
CA ASP A 351 32.52 11.03 15.10
C ASP A 351 31.51 10.13 15.81
N TYR A 352 30.23 10.25 15.47
CA TYR A 352 29.17 9.43 16.05
C TYR A 352 29.19 7.99 15.55
N ALA A 353 29.68 7.76 14.34
CA ALA A 353 29.85 6.41 13.84
C ALA A 353 30.85 5.61 14.68
N SER A 354 31.95 6.26 15.13
CA SER A 354 32.95 5.67 16.03
C SER A 354 32.41 5.35 17.43
N GLN A 355 31.29 5.97 17.83
CA GLN A 355 30.60 5.75 19.10
C GLN A 355 29.43 4.76 18.99
N GLY A 356 29.25 4.11 17.82
CA GLY A 356 28.15 3.17 17.59
C GLY A 356 26.80 3.82 17.31
N LEU A 357 26.76 5.14 17.06
CA LEU A 357 25.55 5.87 16.73
C LEU A 357 25.40 6.04 15.21
N ARG A 358 24.17 6.10 14.71
CA ARG A 358 23.84 6.42 13.31
C ARG A 358 22.64 7.38 13.26
N PRO A 359 22.55 8.25 12.24
CA PRO A 359 21.40 9.13 12.11
C PRO A 359 20.15 8.29 11.80
N VAL A 360 19.05 8.56 12.50
CA VAL A 360 17.73 7.91 12.28
C VAL A 360 16.67 8.92 11.83
N ARG A 361 16.99 10.22 11.96
CA ARG A 361 16.25 11.33 11.39
C ARG A 361 17.25 12.31 10.79
N PHE A 362 16.93 12.83 9.62
CA PHE A 362 17.78 13.75 8.86
C PHE A 362 16.91 14.81 8.17
N SER A 363 17.30 16.07 8.25
CA SER A 363 16.61 17.19 7.61
C SER A 363 17.64 18.08 6.92
N ALA A 364 17.45 18.33 5.63
CA ALA A 364 18.16 19.40 4.92
C ALA A 364 17.20 20.57 4.73
N TYR A 365 17.67 21.80 4.96
CA TYR A 365 16.83 22.99 4.87
C TYR A 365 17.63 24.22 4.40
N PRO A 366 16.98 25.19 3.71
CA PRO A 366 17.66 26.35 3.19
C PRO A 366 17.84 27.41 4.28
N THR A 367 18.95 28.17 4.21
CA THR A 367 19.15 29.39 5.00
C THR A 367 19.75 30.47 4.10
N ALA A 368 19.79 31.73 4.56
CA ALA A 368 20.49 32.80 3.85
C ALA A 368 21.98 32.50 3.59
N ASN A 369 22.60 31.65 4.42
CA ASN A 369 24.01 31.26 4.31
C ASN A 369 24.19 29.90 3.61
N GLY A 370 23.22 29.51 2.77
CA GLY A 370 23.16 28.21 2.08
C GLY A 370 22.47 27.11 2.86
N THR A 371 22.43 25.91 2.29
CA THR A 371 21.79 24.74 2.91
C THR A 371 22.44 24.38 4.24
N ARG A 372 21.61 24.00 5.21
CA ARG A 372 22.02 23.47 6.51
C ARG A 372 21.38 22.12 6.76
N TYR A 373 21.99 21.38 7.67
CA TYR A 373 21.62 20.02 8.01
C TYR A 373 21.30 19.92 9.50
N ALA A 374 20.30 19.10 9.81
CA ALA A 374 19.95 18.68 11.15
C ALA A 374 19.74 17.17 11.17
N ALA A 375 20.09 16.52 12.28
CA ALA A 375 19.88 15.10 12.43
C ALA A 375 19.76 14.68 13.90
N ILE A 376 19.12 13.54 14.10
CA ILE A 376 19.07 12.81 15.38
C ILE A 376 19.82 11.50 15.18
N TRP A 377 20.77 11.21 16.06
CA TRP A 377 21.56 9.98 16.08
C TRP A 377 21.17 9.09 17.25
N HIS A 378 21.00 7.80 16.98
CA HIS A 378 20.72 6.76 17.96
C HIS A 378 21.68 5.57 17.80
N PRO A 379 21.84 4.74 18.85
CA PRO A 379 22.51 3.47 18.73
C PRO A 379 21.74 2.59 17.74
N THR A 380 22.45 1.97 16.82
CA THR A 380 21.89 0.92 15.96
C THR A 380 22.84 -0.26 15.91
N SER A 381 22.27 -1.46 15.91
CA SER A 381 22.99 -2.73 15.76
C SER A 381 22.80 -3.36 14.38
N THR A 382 21.99 -2.73 13.50
CA THR A 382 21.66 -3.27 12.19
C THR A 382 22.44 -2.60 11.06
N GLY A 383 22.41 -3.19 9.87
CA GLY A 383 23.03 -2.59 8.68
C GLY A 383 22.37 -1.24 8.37
N PHE A 384 23.18 -0.27 7.98
CA PHE A 384 22.75 1.11 7.77
C PHE A 384 23.40 1.70 6.51
N ILE A 385 22.59 2.41 5.70
CA ILE A 385 23.05 3.17 4.53
C ILE A 385 22.38 4.54 4.56
N HIS A 386 23.16 5.60 4.35
CA HIS A 386 22.64 6.96 4.26
C HIS A 386 23.30 7.73 3.13
N TYR A 387 22.46 8.27 2.26
CA TYR A 387 22.85 9.19 1.20
C TYR A 387 21.94 10.41 1.26
N TYR A 388 22.48 11.59 1.02
CA TYR A 388 21.74 12.84 1.10
C TYR A 388 22.07 13.76 -0.06
N ASN A 389 21.19 14.74 -0.30
CA ASN A 389 21.34 15.73 -1.37
C ASN A 389 21.39 15.13 -2.80
N MET A 390 20.69 14.03 -3.04
CA MET A 390 20.63 13.36 -4.33
C MET A 390 19.62 14.04 -5.25
N THR A 391 19.93 14.17 -6.54
CA THR A 391 18.87 14.42 -7.55
C THR A 391 17.97 13.18 -7.65
N SER A 392 16.79 13.32 -8.27
CA SER A 392 15.93 12.16 -8.58
C SER A 392 16.68 11.05 -9.32
N ALA A 393 17.47 11.38 -10.35
CA ALA A 393 18.25 10.40 -11.10
C ALA A 393 19.30 9.68 -10.22
N THR A 394 19.99 10.41 -9.35
CA THR A 394 20.96 9.81 -8.41
C THR A 394 20.26 8.99 -7.33
N TYR A 395 19.09 9.42 -6.85
CA TYR A 395 18.29 8.64 -5.92
C TYR A 395 17.87 7.32 -6.54
N GLN A 396 17.39 7.33 -7.79
CA GLN A 396 16.99 6.11 -8.50
C GLN A 396 18.15 5.14 -8.69
N SER A 397 19.33 5.61 -9.07
CA SER A 397 20.50 4.73 -9.23
C SER A 397 20.98 4.16 -7.88
N THR A 398 20.99 4.98 -6.82
CA THR A 398 21.29 4.55 -5.45
C THR A 398 20.28 3.51 -4.96
N TYR A 399 18.99 3.75 -5.15
CA TYR A 399 17.93 2.81 -4.77
C TYR A 399 18.10 1.45 -5.44
N ASN A 400 18.36 1.44 -6.76
CA ASN A 400 18.61 0.21 -7.52
C ASN A 400 19.86 -0.53 -7.00
N SER A 401 20.92 0.22 -6.67
CA SER A 401 22.16 -0.32 -6.10
C SER A 401 21.94 -0.94 -4.71
N VAL A 402 21.22 -0.26 -3.82
CA VAL A 402 20.90 -0.79 -2.48
C VAL A 402 20.01 -2.04 -2.60
N GLY A 403 19.05 -2.05 -3.52
CA GLY A 403 18.21 -3.21 -3.80
C GLY A 403 18.99 -4.42 -4.31
N SER A 404 20.01 -4.21 -5.16
CA SER A 404 20.82 -5.30 -5.73
C SER A 404 21.74 -5.98 -4.71
N LEU A 405 21.98 -5.36 -3.54
CA LEU A 405 22.74 -5.98 -2.45
C LEU A 405 22.06 -7.25 -1.91
N ASN A 406 20.76 -7.45 -2.15
CA ASN A 406 19.94 -8.54 -1.61
C ASN A 406 20.14 -8.76 -0.09
N ALA A 407 20.43 -7.68 0.63
CA ALA A 407 20.93 -7.72 2.01
C ALA A 407 19.88 -7.32 3.06
N GLY A 408 18.60 -7.29 2.67
CA GLY A 408 17.47 -6.98 3.57
C GLY A 408 17.20 -5.49 3.82
N TYR A 409 17.95 -4.57 3.21
CA TYR A 409 17.74 -3.13 3.40
C TYR A 409 16.34 -2.67 3.00
N ARG A 410 15.75 -1.79 3.82
CA ARG A 410 14.47 -1.11 3.60
C ARG A 410 14.62 0.38 3.89
N LEU A 411 13.88 1.21 3.14
CA LEU A 411 13.82 2.64 3.41
C LEU A 411 13.21 2.87 4.79
N SER A 412 13.91 3.60 5.66
CA SER A 412 13.41 3.96 6.99
C SER A 412 13.21 5.46 7.16
N GLN A 413 13.85 6.27 6.32
CA GLN A 413 13.60 7.70 6.28
C GLN A 413 13.89 8.29 4.91
N LEU A 414 13.04 9.23 4.51
CA LEU A 414 13.21 10.10 3.36
C LEU A 414 12.98 11.55 3.81
N SER A 415 13.81 12.46 3.29
CA SER A 415 13.65 13.90 3.44
C SER A 415 13.86 14.57 2.09
N GLY A 416 12.95 15.45 1.71
CA GLY A 416 13.03 16.23 0.47
C GLY A 416 13.36 17.70 0.72
N LEU A 417 14.14 18.31 -0.17
CA LEU A 417 14.42 19.75 -0.19
C LEU A 417 14.59 20.22 -1.65
N GLY A 418 13.70 21.09 -2.13
CA GLY A 418 13.78 21.57 -3.53
C GLY A 418 13.72 20.41 -4.52
N ASP A 419 14.78 20.21 -5.29
CA ASP A 419 14.97 19.10 -6.25
C ASP A 419 15.76 17.91 -5.69
N ARG A 420 15.98 17.88 -4.35
CA ARG A 420 16.86 16.93 -3.68
C ARG A 420 16.12 15.97 -2.77
N ILE A 421 16.56 14.72 -2.77
CA ILE A 421 16.09 13.65 -1.90
C ILE A 421 17.27 13.16 -1.05
N SER A 422 17.01 12.94 0.23
CA SER A 422 17.91 12.29 1.17
C SER A 422 17.22 11.08 1.75
N ALA A 423 17.97 10.01 1.99
CA ALA A 423 17.42 8.71 2.28
C ALA A 423 18.30 7.92 3.26
N ILE A 424 17.64 7.28 4.21
CA ILE A 424 18.22 6.31 5.13
C ILE A 424 17.59 4.96 4.84
N TRP A 425 18.44 3.94 4.69
CA TRP A 425 18.03 2.54 4.66
C TRP A 425 18.60 1.82 5.87
N THR A 426 17.78 0.95 6.46
CA THR A 426 18.16 0.07 7.57
C THR A 426 17.85 -1.38 7.24
N LYS A 427 18.56 -2.32 7.85
CA LYS A 427 18.24 -3.76 7.81
C LYS A 427 17.22 -4.13 8.86
#